data_AF-A0A7V3KYU6-F1
#
_entry.id   AF-A0A7V3KYU6-F1
#
_cell.length_a   1.000
_cell.length_b   1.000
_cell.length_c   1.000
_cell.angle_alpha   90.00
_cell.angle_beta   90.00
_cell.angle_gamma   90.00
#
_symmetry.space_group_name_H-M   'P 1'
#
loop_
_entity.id
_entity.type
_entity.pdbx_description
1 polymer ?
#
loop_
_entity_poly.entity_id
_entity_poly.type
_entity_poly.pdbx_seq_one_letter_code
_entity_poly.pdbx_strand_id
1 'polypeptide(L)'
;MQHPVIDFIQKTFSVDYVDMITMPGPNKILAEGKEKPLIELIRHCLEISLFRHHSELVAVTGHYDCAGNPGNEATQSQDILKAMEVVASWFPNVKIIGLWVDAS
;
A
#
# COMPACT_ATOMS: atom_id res chain seq x y z
N MET A 1 -1.08 8.90 -10.08
CA MET A 1 -1.16 8.01 -8.91
C MET A 1 -0.08 8.25 -7.84
N GLN A 2 1.23 8.16 -8.15
CA GLN A 2 2.26 8.25 -7.10
C GLN A 2 2.40 9.64 -6.46
N HIS A 3 2.53 10.70 -7.26
CA HIS A 3 2.70 12.07 -6.73
C HIS A 3 1.57 12.51 -5.79
N PRO A 4 0.27 12.34 -6.11
CA PRO A 4 -0.80 12.68 -5.18
C PRO A 4 -0.72 11.96 -3.83
N VAL A 5 -0.31 10.69 -3.84
CA VAL A 5 -0.12 9.90 -2.61
C VAL A 5 1.06 10.45 -1.81
N ILE A 6 2.21 10.66 -2.45
CA ILE A 6 3.41 11.20 -1.78
C ILE A 6 3.09 12.57 -1.16
N ASP A 7 2.50 13.48 -1.93
CA ASP A 7 2.12 14.82 -1.47
C ASP A 7 1.16 14.76 -0.29
N PHE A 8 0.15 13.88 -0.35
CA PHE A 8 -0.79 13.69 0.75
C PHE A 8 -0.07 13.19 2.00
N ILE A 9 0.79 12.16 1.88
CA ILE A 9 1.52 11.61 3.02
C ILE A 9 2.47 12.64 3.64
N GLN A 10 3.28 13.32 2.82
CA GLN A 10 4.21 14.34 3.29
C GLN A 10 3.49 15.47 4.02
N LYS A 11 2.38 15.98 3.48
CA LYS A 11 1.60 17.06 4.09
C LYS A 11 0.85 16.64 5.35
N THR A 12 0.24 15.45 5.34
CA THR A 12 -0.61 14.99 6.45
C THR A 12 0.22 14.49 7.64
N PHE A 13 1.40 13.91 7.38
CA PHE A 13 2.25 13.31 8.40
C PHE A 13 3.55 14.07 8.65
N SER A 14 3.77 15.20 7.97
CA SER A 14 4.96 16.05 8.11
C SER A 14 6.27 15.26 7.95
N VAL A 15 6.34 14.42 6.91
CA VAL A 15 7.54 13.62 6.58
C VAL A 15 8.22 14.16 5.33
N ASP A 16 9.55 14.05 5.28
CA ASP A 16 10.34 14.53 4.14
C ASP A 16 10.37 13.55 2.96
N TYR A 17 10.31 12.25 3.24
CA TYR A 17 10.47 11.19 2.24
C TYR A 17 9.40 10.10 2.39
N VAL A 18 9.06 9.47 1.27
CA VAL A 18 8.12 8.34 1.21
C VAL A 18 8.77 7.23 0.39
N ASP A 19 9.01 6.09 1.03
CA ASP A 19 9.43 4.88 0.33
C ASP A 19 8.25 4.30 -0.48
N MET A 20 8.51 3.97 -1.74
CA MET A 20 7.47 3.52 -2.66
C MET A 20 7.73 2.08 -3.12
N ILE A 21 6.76 1.20 -2.92
CA ILE A 21 6.73 -0.15 -3.50
C ILE A 21 5.83 -0.09 -4.74
N THR A 22 6.44 0.07 -5.92
CA THR A 22 5.70 0.23 -7.19
C THR A 22 5.60 -1.08 -7.94
N MET A 23 4.40 -1.67 -7.97
CA MET A 23 4.10 -2.85 -8.78
C MET A 23 2.64 -2.82 -9.26
N PRO A 24 2.26 -3.65 -10.25
CA PRO A 24 0.85 -3.76 -10.66
C PRO A 24 0.01 -4.42 -9.55
N GLY A 25 -1.05 -3.74 -9.10
CA GLY A 25 -2.07 -4.29 -8.20
C GLY A 25 -1.61 -4.84 -6.84
N PRO A 26 -0.70 -4.18 -6.08
CA PRO A 26 -0.21 -4.70 -4.80
C PRO A 26 -1.31 -4.92 -3.78
N ASN A 27 -2.33 -4.05 -3.75
CA ASN A 27 -3.54 -4.23 -2.94
C ASN A 27 -4.23 -5.56 -3.24
N LYS A 28 -4.44 -5.89 -4.52
CA LYS A 28 -5.04 -7.15 -4.95
C LYS A 28 -4.16 -8.36 -4.62
N ILE A 29 -2.86 -8.25 -4.87
CA ILE A 29 -1.89 -9.32 -4.60
C ILE A 29 -1.95 -9.74 -3.13
N LEU A 30 -1.93 -8.76 -2.22
CA LEU A 30 -2.06 -8.99 -0.79
C LEU A 30 -3.45 -9.53 -0.43
N ALA A 31 -4.52 -8.90 -0.95
CA ALA A 31 -5.90 -9.27 -0.65
C ALA A 31 -6.26 -10.70 -1.08
N GLU A 32 -5.76 -11.16 -2.24
CA GLU A 32 -6.03 -12.51 -2.73
C GLU A 32 -5.13 -13.58 -2.09
N GLY A 33 -3.92 -13.20 -1.67
CA GLY A 33 -3.00 -14.11 -0.99
C GLY A 33 -2.43 -15.25 -1.86
N LYS A 34 -2.59 -15.19 -3.19
CA LYS A 34 -2.23 -16.27 -4.13
C LYS A 34 -0.77 -16.23 -4.60
N GLU A 35 -0.28 -15.03 -4.93
CA GLU A 35 1.05 -14.82 -5.53
C GLU A 35 2.15 -14.79 -4.45
N LYS A 36 2.43 -15.94 -3.83
CA LYS A 36 3.35 -16.04 -2.68
C LYS A 36 4.70 -15.34 -2.90
N PRO A 37 5.40 -15.49 -4.05
CA PRO A 37 6.68 -14.80 -4.25
C PRO A 37 6.55 -13.28 -4.24
N LEU A 38 5.46 -12.73 -4.78
CA LEU A 38 5.20 -11.29 -4.79
C LEU A 38 4.84 -10.77 -3.40
N ILE A 39 4.06 -11.55 -2.63
CA ILE A 39 3.71 -11.22 -1.24
C ILE A 39 4.98 -11.16 -0.37
N GLU A 40 5.87 -12.15 -0.50
CA GLU A 40 7.15 -12.14 0.23
C GLU A 40 8.05 -10.97 -0.18
N LEU A 41 8.06 -10.59 -1.47
CA LEU A 41 8.78 -9.41 -1.93
C LEU A 41 8.21 -8.12 -1.30
N ILE A 42 6.88 -7.95 -1.28
CA ILE A 42 6.24 -6.80 -0.63
C ILE A 42 6.60 -6.75 0.85
N ARG A 43 6.49 -7.89 1.56
CA ARG A 43 6.85 -7.99 2.98
C ARG A 43 8.31 -7.59 3.20
N HIS A 44 9.23 -8.09 2.38
CA HIS A 44 10.65 -7.76 2.49
C HIS A 44 10.94 -6.27 2.27
N CYS A 45 10.31 -5.65 1.27
CA CYS A 45 10.43 -4.20 1.05
C CYS A 45 9.89 -3.39 2.24
N LEU A 46 8.76 -3.80 2.83
CA LEU A 46 8.22 -3.18 4.03
C LEU A 46 9.18 -3.33 5.22
N GLU A 47 9.78 -4.50 5.44
CA GLU A 47 10.78 -4.72 6.49
C GLU A 47 11.97 -3.77 6.36
N ILE A 48 12.48 -3.58 5.13
CA ILE A 48 13.57 -2.63 4.89
C ILE A 48 13.12 -1.21 5.24
N SER A 49 11.97 -0.78 4.74
CA SER A 49 11.48 0.58 4.99
C SER A 49 11.26 0.84 6.49
N LEU A 50 10.59 -0.08 7.19
CA LEU A 50 10.26 0.05 8.61
C LEU A 50 11.49 -0.05 9.53
N PHE A 51 12.41 -0.98 9.26
CA PHE A 51 13.51 -1.28 10.19
C PHE A 51 14.85 -0.65 9.81
N ARG A 52 15.06 -0.28 8.54
CA ARG A 52 16.31 0.34 8.06
C ARG A 52 16.16 1.81 7.73
N HIS A 53 15.04 2.20 7.12
CA HIS A 53 14.76 3.61 6.81
C HIS A 53 13.93 4.30 7.89
N HIS A 54 13.48 3.54 8.90
CA HIS A 54 12.74 4.03 10.06
C HIS A 54 11.38 4.64 9.71
N SER A 55 10.73 4.13 8.66
CA SER A 55 9.35 4.49 8.35
C SER A 55 8.41 4.05 9.49
N GLU A 56 7.47 4.91 9.87
CA GLU A 56 6.52 4.64 10.97
C GLU A 56 5.07 4.40 10.50
N LEU A 57 4.83 4.58 9.19
CA LEU A 57 3.53 4.52 8.55
C LEU A 57 3.61 3.68 7.27
N VAL A 58 2.60 2.85 7.04
CA VAL A 58 2.37 2.17 5.76
C VAL A 58 1.05 2.65 5.16
N ALA A 59 1.09 3.10 3.91
CA ALA A 59 -0.10 3.42 3.13
C ALA A 59 -0.34 2.33 2.08
N VAL A 60 -1.47 1.63 2.18
CA VAL A 60 -1.94 0.70 1.14
C VAL A 60 -2.80 1.48 0.16
N THR A 61 -2.41 1.49 -1.12
CA THR A 61 -3.08 2.31 -2.12
C THR A 61 -3.73 1.48 -3.22
N GLY A 62 -4.91 1.91 -3.64
CA GLY A 62 -5.55 1.52 -4.90
C GLY A 62 -5.86 2.78 -5.69
N HIS A 63 -6.10 2.63 -6.99
CA HIS A 63 -6.35 3.79 -7.84
C HIS A 63 -7.29 3.49 -9.00
N TYR A 64 -7.96 4.52 -9.49
CA TYR A 64 -8.80 4.46 -10.68
C TYR A 64 -8.02 3.91 -11.88
N ASP A 65 -8.70 3.07 -12.68
CA ASP A 65 -8.17 2.46 -13.91
C ASP A 65 -6.86 1.66 -13.71
N CYS A 66 -6.78 0.88 -12.62
CA CYS A 66 -5.62 0.04 -12.35
C CYS A 66 -5.58 -1.20 -13.24
N ALA A 67 -4.64 -1.27 -14.19
CA ALA A 67 -4.44 -2.46 -15.01
C ALA A 67 -4.09 -3.72 -14.20
N GLY A 68 -3.38 -3.57 -13.07
CA GLY A 68 -3.03 -4.67 -12.17
C GLY A 68 -4.15 -5.08 -11.20
N ASN A 69 -5.17 -4.24 -11.03
CA ASN A 69 -6.39 -4.51 -10.28
C ASN A 69 -7.60 -3.90 -11.01
N PRO A 70 -8.12 -4.56 -12.06
CA PRO A 70 -9.13 -3.99 -12.96
C PRO A 70 -10.55 -3.87 -12.35
N GLY A 71 -10.65 -3.78 -11.03
CA GLY A 71 -11.90 -3.55 -10.30
C GLY A 71 -12.29 -2.07 -10.21
N ASN A 72 -13.57 -1.83 -9.93
CA ASN A 72 -14.08 -0.48 -9.61
C ASN A 72 -13.63 -0.04 -8.19
N GLU A 73 -13.97 1.19 -7.82
CA GLU A 73 -13.63 1.75 -6.49
C GLU A 73 -14.06 0.85 -5.33
N ALA A 74 -15.27 0.27 -5.39
CA ALA A 74 -15.77 -0.59 -4.33
C ALA A 74 -14.92 -1.87 -4.20
N THR A 75 -14.58 -2.51 -5.32
CA THR A 75 -13.70 -3.69 -5.32
C THR A 75 -12.31 -3.34 -4.81
N GLN A 76 -11.70 -2.27 -5.32
CA GLN A 76 -10.36 -1.87 -4.86
C GLN A 76 -10.34 -1.42 -3.41
N SER A 77 -11.39 -0.78 -2.92
CA SER A 77 -11.52 -0.41 -1.50
C SER A 77 -11.56 -1.65 -0.61
N GLN A 78 -12.28 -2.69 -1.02
CA GLN A 78 -12.27 -3.98 -0.31
C GLN A 78 -10.89 -4.64 -0.34
N ASP A 79 -10.19 -4.59 -1.48
CA ASP A 79 -8.84 -5.12 -1.58
C ASP A 79 -7.84 -4.33 -0.73
N ILE A 80 -7.95 -2.99 -0.68
CA ILE A 80 -7.15 -2.15 0.21
C ILE A 80 -7.37 -2.59 1.67
N LEU A 81 -8.61 -2.74 2.12
CA LEU A 81 -8.91 -3.14 3.50
C LEU A 81 -8.31 -4.52 3.84
N LYS A 82 -8.49 -5.52 2.96
CA LYS A 82 -7.89 -6.86 3.15
C LYS A 82 -6.37 -6.81 3.15
N ALA A 83 -5.78 -6.02 2.25
CA ALA A 83 -4.34 -5.83 2.20
C ALA A 83 -3.81 -5.17 3.48
N MET A 84 -4.55 -4.21 4.05
CA MET A 84 -4.21 -3.62 5.35
C MET A 84 -4.21 -4.67 6.47
N GLU A 85 -5.19 -5.58 6.51
CA GLU A 85 -5.24 -6.68 7.48
C GLU A 85 -4.01 -7.60 7.35
N VAL A 86 -3.61 -7.92 6.11
CA VAL A 86 -2.40 -8.71 5.84
C VAL A 86 -1.15 -8.01 6.36
N VAL A 87 -0.98 -6.71 6.06
CA VAL A 87 0.18 -5.93 6.55
C VAL A 87 0.15 -5.82 8.08
N ALA A 88 -1.02 -5.63 8.69
CA ALA A 88 -1.17 -5.56 10.14
C ALA A 88 -0.79 -6.88 10.83
N SER A 89 -1.04 -8.02 10.19
CA SER A 89 -0.65 -9.33 10.69
C SER A 89 0.87 -9.51 10.75
N TRP A 90 1.62 -8.83 9.88
CA TRP A 90 3.08 -8.83 9.87
C TRP A 90 3.68 -7.81 10.85
N PHE A 91 3.03 -6.65 10.98
CA PHE A 91 3.55 -5.50 11.72
C PHE A 91 2.48 -4.90 12.66
N PRO A 92 2.16 -5.56 13.79
CA PRO A 92 1.01 -5.20 14.63
C PRO A 92 1.10 -3.83 15.31
N ASN A 93 2.28 -3.23 15.40
CA ASN A 93 2.51 -1.93 16.03
C ASN A 93 2.73 -0.78 15.03
N VAL A 94 2.62 -1.05 13.73
CA VAL A 94 2.83 -0.05 12.69
C VAL A 94 1.50 0.58 12.31
N LYS A 95 1.48 1.91 12.14
CA LYS A 95 0.28 2.60 11.66
C LYS A 95 0.05 2.26 10.20
N ILE A 96 -1.14 1.79 9.87
CA ILE A 96 -1.52 1.42 8.51
C ILE A 96 -2.74 2.23 8.10
N ILE A 97 -2.69 2.83 6.91
CA ILE A 97 -3.82 3.55 6.31
C ILE A 97 -4.13 3.01 4.91
N GLY A 98 -5.39 3.13 4.50
CA GLY A 98 -5.83 2.84 3.15
C GLY A 98 -6.10 4.13 2.38
N LEU A 99 -5.64 4.21 1.13
CA LEU A 99 -5.89 5.36 0.25
C LEU A 99 -6.48 4.90 -1.08
N TRP A 100 -7.58 5.53 -1.47
CA TRP A 100 -8.11 5.46 -2.82
C TRP A 100 -7.69 6.71 -3.59
N VAL A 101 -7.10 6.52 -4.77
CA VAL A 101 -6.77 7.61 -5.70
C VAL A 101 -7.79 7.59 -6.83
N ASP A 102 -8.69 8.56 -6.84
CA ASP A 102 -9.69 8.69 -7.90
C ASP A 102 -9.08 9.24 -9.22
N ALA A 103 -9.95 9.59 -10.18
CA ALA A 103 -9.54 10.05 -11.51
C ALA A 103 -9.23 11.57 -11.59
N SER A 104 -9.39 12.30 -10.49
CA SER A 104 -9.43 13.78 -10.43
C SER A 104 -8.12 14.41 -9.99
#